data_AF-A0A7C1GDZ1-F1
#
_entry.id   AF-A0A7C1GDZ1-F1
#
_cell.length_a   1.000
_cell.length_b   1.000
_cell.length_c   1.000
_cell.angle_alpha   90.00
_cell.angle_beta   90.00
_cell.angle_gamma   90.00
#
_symmetry.space_group_name_H-M   'P 1'
#
loop_
_entity.id
_entity.type
_entity.pdbx_description
1 polymer ?
#
loop_
_entity_poly.entity_id
_entity_poly.type
_entity_poly.pdbx_seq_one_letter_code
_entity_poly.pdbx_strand_id
1 'polypeptide(L)'
;MSFFDLQGTLKPLTALRQFGRKPHTISYPKESKEAADRYRGFHYNNLEECIGCGNCSTICQNAAIDMIHLEGIEGAKGDTGLRPRIDHGRCCWCALCVEVCPTGSLSLTKDYLYVSDDPDSFLWIPGKDNPKGEERISFFSTEETSLNVFDRVPMPEIEGKERVKSFAEVVLGYNEEQARAEASRCISCGICTEVCPEHMHIPEYINAIATGNDKDAVRIIYDNNPLPEMCGKVCTRRCEDVCAIKHRGEPIAIRWLKRYATETAETAGITREIVNPEIREPNGKKIGIVGAGPSGLTAAYYLALRGYDVTIYEANAKAGGATMYGIPKYRFPIESLDKQIEYIQSIGVKINFNTKVGKDIKFEEIYKNSDAVFMGVGLAKA
;
A
#
# COMPACT_ATOMS: atom_id res chain seq x y z
N MET A 1 -33.95 44.27 -68.11
CA MET A 1 -32.78 45.06 -67.64
C MET A 1 -32.05 44.20 -66.63
N SER A 2 -30.75 44.00 -66.88
CA SER A 2 -29.85 43.09 -66.16
C SER A 2 -29.89 43.34 -64.66
N PHE A 3 -30.28 42.32 -63.89
CA PHE A 3 -29.98 42.24 -62.46
C PHE A 3 -28.48 41.98 -62.35
N PHE A 4 -27.68 43.04 -62.23
CA PHE A 4 -26.28 42.91 -61.84
C PHE A 4 -26.25 42.37 -60.41
N ASP A 5 -25.87 41.10 -60.26
CA ASP A 5 -25.60 40.48 -58.96
C ASP A 5 -24.35 41.14 -58.34
N LEU A 6 -24.59 42.27 -57.67
CA LEU A 6 -23.57 43.04 -56.95
C LEU A 6 -22.90 42.20 -55.86
N GLN A 7 -23.63 41.25 -55.29
CA GLN A 7 -23.13 40.41 -54.20
C GLN A 7 -22.20 39.32 -54.74
N GLY A 8 -22.53 38.72 -55.88
CA GLY A 8 -21.68 37.78 -56.62
C GLY A 8 -20.42 38.42 -57.20
N THR A 9 -20.51 39.68 -57.67
CA THR A 9 -19.35 40.42 -58.21
C THR A 9 -18.39 40.95 -57.14
N LEU A 10 -18.89 41.29 -55.93
CA LEU A 10 -18.04 41.77 -54.82
C LEU A 10 -17.54 40.65 -53.89
N LYS A 11 -18.18 39.46 -53.88
CA LYS A 11 -17.74 38.29 -53.07
C LYS A 11 -16.28 37.89 -53.29
N PRO A 12 -15.74 37.84 -54.52
CA PRO A 12 -14.33 37.51 -54.76
C PRO A 12 -13.36 38.49 -54.09
N LEU A 13 -13.74 39.76 -53.92
CA LEU A 13 -12.92 40.76 -53.23
C LEU A 13 -12.82 40.51 -51.72
N THR A 14 -13.70 39.69 -51.13
CA THR A 14 -13.55 39.28 -49.72
C THR A 14 -12.32 38.38 -49.51
N ALA A 15 -11.84 37.71 -50.56
CA ALA A 15 -10.59 36.95 -50.52
C ALA A 15 -9.36 37.86 -50.34
N LEU A 16 -9.43 39.14 -50.69
CA LEU A 16 -8.37 40.12 -50.42
C LEU A 16 -8.12 40.28 -48.91
N ARG A 17 -9.08 39.96 -48.04
CA ARG A 17 -8.87 39.93 -46.57
C ARG A 17 -7.87 38.85 -46.13
N GLN A 18 -7.59 37.87 -46.98
CA GLN A 18 -6.60 36.81 -46.75
C GLN A 18 -5.22 37.18 -47.32
N PHE A 19 -5.12 38.28 -48.08
CA PHE A 19 -3.84 38.75 -48.61
C PHE A 19 -2.91 39.14 -47.46
N GLY A 20 -1.71 38.54 -47.43
CA GLY A 20 -0.73 38.73 -46.35
C GLY A 20 -0.96 37.86 -45.10
N ARG A 21 -2.06 37.10 -45.01
CA ARG A 21 -2.23 36.08 -43.96
C ARG A 21 -1.55 34.79 -44.39
N LYS A 22 -0.88 34.12 -43.45
CA LYS A 22 -0.36 32.76 -43.71
C LYS A 22 -1.55 31.82 -43.99
N PRO A 23 -1.44 30.92 -44.98
CA PRO A 23 -2.49 29.94 -45.24
C PRO A 23 -2.74 29.09 -43.99
N HIS A 24 -4.01 28.86 -43.68
CA HIS A 24 -4.40 27.95 -42.59
C HIS A 24 -4.12 26.49 -42.93
N THR A 25 -4.09 26.16 -44.23
CA THR A 25 -3.78 24.85 -44.77
C THR A 25 -2.27 24.67 -44.90
N ILE A 26 -1.78 23.54 -44.42
CA ILE A 26 -0.37 23.13 -44.53
C ILE A 26 -0.24 21.98 -45.52
N SER A 27 0.95 21.80 -46.10
CA SER A 27 1.22 20.69 -47.02
C SER A 27 1.48 19.39 -46.25
N TYR A 28 0.44 18.76 -45.70
CA TYR A 28 0.56 17.45 -45.02
C TYR A 28 0.88 16.32 -46.03
N PRO A 29 1.80 15.37 -45.74
CA PRO A 29 2.58 15.19 -44.51
C PRO A 29 3.95 15.89 -44.50
N LYS A 30 4.29 16.70 -45.50
CA LYS A 30 5.60 17.39 -45.59
C LYS A 30 5.80 18.44 -44.50
N GLU A 31 4.71 19.10 -44.12
CA GLU A 31 4.66 20.06 -43.02
C GLU A 31 3.68 19.54 -41.96
N SER A 32 4.11 19.57 -40.70
CA SER A 32 3.27 19.25 -39.55
C SER A 32 2.92 20.52 -38.78
N LYS A 33 1.69 20.64 -38.31
CA LYS A 33 1.31 21.73 -37.42
C LYS A 33 1.89 21.47 -36.04
N GLU A 34 2.54 22.47 -35.46
CA GLU A 34 2.95 22.41 -34.06
C GLU A 34 1.72 22.35 -33.16
N ALA A 35 1.70 21.38 -32.25
CA ALA A 35 0.61 21.22 -31.28
C ALA A 35 0.70 22.30 -30.20
N ALA A 36 -0.43 22.64 -29.61
CA ALA A 36 -0.48 23.58 -28.49
C ALA A 36 0.34 23.08 -27.29
N ASP A 37 0.80 23.99 -26.44
CA ASP A 37 1.70 23.66 -25.32
C ASP A 37 1.12 22.68 -24.31
N ARG A 38 -0.21 22.65 -24.14
CA ARG A 38 -0.91 21.72 -23.25
C ARG A 38 -1.65 20.61 -24.00
N TYR A 39 -1.26 20.36 -25.25
CA TYR A 39 -1.87 19.29 -26.05
C TYR A 39 -1.67 17.93 -25.37
N ARG A 40 -2.67 17.06 -25.47
CA ARG A 40 -2.69 15.72 -24.87
C ARG A 40 -2.52 14.69 -25.98
N GLY A 41 -1.28 14.47 -26.39
CA GLY A 41 -0.92 13.51 -27.43
C GLY A 41 -0.61 12.14 -26.87
N PHE A 42 0.30 11.41 -27.53
CA PHE A 42 0.67 10.08 -27.07
C PHE A 42 1.42 10.11 -25.76
N HIS A 43 1.29 9.02 -25.01
CA HIS A 43 1.94 8.89 -23.71
C HIS A 43 3.45 8.73 -23.85
N TYR A 44 4.19 9.25 -22.89
CA TYR A 44 5.60 8.93 -22.68
C TYR A 44 5.75 8.41 -21.25
N ASN A 45 6.54 7.35 -21.06
CA ASN A 45 6.86 6.85 -19.74
C ASN A 45 8.37 6.83 -19.55
N ASN A 46 8.86 7.51 -18.52
CA ASN A 46 10.21 7.29 -18.04
C ASN A 46 10.28 5.90 -17.40
N LEU A 47 10.90 4.95 -18.12
CA LEU A 47 10.94 3.54 -17.72
C LEU A 47 11.80 3.29 -16.47
N GLU A 48 12.76 4.18 -16.17
CA GLU A 48 13.62 4.09 -14.99
C GLU A 48 12.91 4.57 -13.72
N GLU A 49 12.06 5.59 -13.84
CA GLU A 49 11.29 6.15 -12.70
C GLU A 49 9.95 5.46 -12.47
N CYS A 50 9.46 4.68 -13.43
CA CYS A 50 8.23 3.92 -13.27
C CYS A 50 8.47 2.72 -12.33
N ILE A 51 7.59 2.53 -11.34
CA ILE A 51 7.66 1.41 -10.38
C ILE A 51 6.64 0.30 -10.64
N GLY A 52 5.89 0.40 -11.75
CA GLY A 52 4.89 -0.60 -12.12
C GLY A 52 3.74 -0.76 -11.11
N CYS A 53 3.40 0.28 -10.35
CA CYS A 53 2.34 0.22 -9.32
C CYS A 53 0.91 0.00 -9.86
N GLY A 54 0.70 0.11 -11.18
CA GLY A 54 -0.59 -0.14 -11.82
C GLY A 54 -1.65 0.94 -11.64
N ASN A 55 -1.39 2.02 -10.90
CA ASN A 55 -2.40 3.05 -10.63
C ASN A 55 -2.97 3.68 -11.92
N CYS A 56 -2.14 3.84 -12.95
CA CYS A 56 -2.57 4.30 -14.28
C CYS A 56 -3.54 3.34 -14.98
N SER A 57 -3.40 2.04 -14.76
CA SER A 57 -4.32 1.02 -15.27
C SER A 57 -5.62 1.04 -14.48
N THR A 58 -5.54 1.03 -13.14
CA THR A 58 -6.70 1.02 -12.24
C THR A 58 -7.62 2.23 -12.44
N ILE A 59 -7.08 3.43 -12.66
CA ILE A 59 -7.88 4.64 -12.87
C ILE A 59 -8.51 4.71 -14.29
N CYS A 60 -8.05 3.87 -15.22
CA CYS A 60 -8.46 3.96 -16.63
C CYS A 60 -9.86 3.35 -16.84
N GLN A 61 -10.89 4.20 -16.83
CA GLN A 61 -12.28 3.79 -17.04
C GLN A 61 -12.53 3.12 -18.41
N ASN A 62 -11.69 3.39 -19.40
CA ASN A 62 -11.79 2.77 -20.73
C ASN A 62 -11.06 1.42 -20.82
N ALA A 63 -10.40 0.96 -19.75
CA ALA A 63 -9.55 -0.23 -19.76
C ALA A 63 -8.57 -0.22 -20.94
N ALA A 64 -7.94 0.94 -21.16
CA ALA A 64 -7.01 1.18 -22.26
C ALA A 64 -5.54 0.95 -21.86
N ILE A 65 -5.27 0.61 -20.59
CA ILE A 65 -3.91 0.45 -20.08
C ILE A 65 -3.78 -0.92 -19.42
N ASP A 66 -2.89 -1.74 -19.97
CA ASP A 66 -2.46 -3.01 -19.39
C ASP A 66 -1.10 -2.82 -18.70
N MET A 67 -0.87 -3.53 -17.60
CA MET A 67 0.45 -3.61 -16.98
C MET A 67 1.16 -4.88 -17.46
N ILE A 68 2.30 -4.72 -18.16
CA ILE A 68 3.02 -5.85 -18.77
C ILE A 68 4.47 -5.91 -18.29
N HIS A 69 5.06 -7.10 -18.33
CA HIS A 69 6.50 -7.26 -18.18
C HIS A 69 7.22 -6.83 -19.46
N LEU A 70 8.29 -6.05 -19.30
CA LEU A 70 9.17 -5.70 -20.41
C LEU A 70 10.50 -6.44 -20.27
N GLU A 71 10.94 -7.01 -21.38
CA GLU A 71 12.28 -7.61 -21.47
C GLU A 71 13.35 -6.57 -21.12
N GLY A 72 14.28 -6.93 -20.23
CA GLY A 72 15.35 -6.05 -19.75
C GLY A 72 14.98 -5.20 -18.52
N ILE A 73 13.73 -5.23 -18.05
CA ILE A 73 13.32 -4.59 -16.79
C ILE A 73 12.94 -5.68 -15.80
N GLU A 74 13.88 -6.02 -14.92
CA GLU A 74 13.61 -6.91 -13.78
C GLU A 74 13.05 -6.10 -12.62
N GLY A 75 12.03 -6.65 -11.94
CA GLY A 75 11.48 -6.05 -10.74
C GLY A 75 12.52 -5.96 -9.62
N ALA A 76 12.38 -4.95 -8.77
CA ALA A 76 13.28 -4.71 -7.64
C ALA A 76 12.47 -4.42 -6.37
N LYS A 77 13.14 -4.21 -5.24
CA LYS A 77 12.44 -3.86 -4.01
C LYS A 77 11.75 -2.49 -4.15
N GLY A 78 10.43 -2.51 -4.29
CA GLY A 78 9.61 -1.32 -4.53
C GLY A 78 9.26 -1.06 -6.00
N ASP A 79 9.66 -1.94 -6.92
CA ASP A 79 9.30 -1.92 -8.34
C ASP A 79 8.81 -3.31 -8.76
N THR A 80 7.60 -3.41 -9.29
CA THR A 80 7.01 -4.69 -9.71
C THR A 80 7.64 -5.25 -10.99
N GLY A 81 8.44 -4.46 -11.71
CA GLY A 81 8.96 -4.79 -13.04
C GLY A 81 7.91 -4.66 -14.15
N LEU A 82 6.71 -4.20 -13.82
CA LEU A 82 5.64 -3.96 -14.80
C LEU A 82 5.73 -2.55 -15.36
N ARG A 83 5.33 -2.37 -16.62
CA ARG A 83 5.21 -1.05 -17.27
C ARG A 83 3.88 -0.97 -18.04
N PRO A 84 3.30 0.23 -18.18
CA PRO A 84 2.03 0.38 -18.88
C PRO A 84 2.21 0.13 -20.39
N ARG A 85 1.33 -0.67 -20.96
CA ARG A 85 1.04 -0.71 -22.40
C ARG A 85 -0.32 -0.07 -22.62
N ILE A 86 -0.41 0.85 -23.58
CA ILE A 86 -1.57 1.68 -23.82
C ILE A 86 -2.17 1.37 -25.19
N ASP A 87 -3.45 1.02 -25.18
CA ASP A 87 -4.31 0.94 -26.36
C ASP A 87 -4.83 2.34 -26.71
N HIS A 88 -4.18 2.97 -27.70
CA HIS A 88 -4.59 4.29 -28.19
C HIS A 88 -5.89 4.27 -29.01
N GLY A 89 -6.38 3.08 -29.41
CA GLY A 89 -7.71 2.92 -30.01
C GLY A 89 -8.84 3.03 -28.98
N ARG A 90 -8.56 2.70 -27.71
CA ARG A 90 -9.51 2.82 -26.58
C ARG A 90 -9.32 4.07 -25.73
N CYS A 91 -8.13 4.64 -25.72
CA CYS A 91 -7.83 5.83 -24.92
C CYS A 91 -8.78 6.98 -25.29
N CYS A 92 -9.23 7.76 -24.30
CA CYS A 92 -10.01 8.99 -24.51
C CYS A 92 -9.23 10.28 -24.18
N TRP A 93 -7.91 10.18 -23.94
CA TRP A 93 -7.01 11.30 -23.64
C TRP A 93 -7.46 12.20 -22.47
N CYS A 94 -8.11 11.62 -21.45
CA CYS A 94 -8.55 12.35 -20.26
C CYS A 94 -7.40 12.78 -19.31
N ALA A 95 -6.22 12.15 -19.45
CA ALA A 95 -5.00 12.36 -18.66
C ALA A 95 -5.04 11.94 -17.17
N LEU A 96 -6.10 11.28 -16.71
CA LEU A 96 -6.19 10.79 -15.33
C LEU A 96 -5.02 9.86 -14.95
N CYS A 97 -4.58 9.00 -15.87
CA CYS A 97 -3.43 8.10 -15.68
C CYS A 97 -2.12 8.85 -15.37
N VAL A 98 -1.95 10.05 -15.94
CA VAL A 98 -0.80 10.94 -15.68
C VAL A 98 -0.97 11.65 -14.34
N GLU A 99 -2.16 12.16 -14.06
CA GLU A 99 -2.46 12.92 -12.83
C GLU A 99 -2.40 12.06 -11.56
N VAL A 100 -2.68 10.76 -11.65
CA VAL A 100 -2.56 9.82 -10.51
C VAL A 100 -1.20 9.10 -10.45
N CYS A 101 -0.29 9.30 -11.41
CA CYS A 101 0.99 8.60 -11.44
C CYS A 101 1.83 9.00 -10.22
N PRO A 102 2.07 8.14 -9.21
CA PRO A 102 2.67 8.57 -7.95
C PRO A 102 4.13 9.00 -8.11
N THR A 103 4.84 8.46 -9.11
CA THR A 103 6.23 8.83 -9.40
C THR A 103 6.37 10.00 -10.38
N GLY A 104 5.29 10.40 -11.07
CA GLY A 104 5.35 11.39 -12.14
C GLY A 104 5.95 10.86 -13.46
N SER A 105 6.32 9.58 -13.52
CA SER A 105 6.99 8.98 -14.68
C SER A 105 6.15 8.92 -15.97
N LEU A 106 4.83 9.03 -15.89
CA LEU A 106 3.93 8.98 -17.06
C LEU A 106 3.50 10.40 -17.43
N SER A 107 3.63 10.75 -18.71
CA SER A 107 3.30 12.07 -19.27
C SER A 107 2.63 11.93 -20.63
N LEU A 108 2.11 13.03 -21.19
CA LEU A 108 1.63 13.12 -22.58
C LEU A 108 2.50 14.08 -23.37
N THR A 109 2.67 13.76 -24.65
CA THR A 109 3.52 14.50 -25.59
C THR A 109 2.70 15.37 -26.54
N LYS A 110 3.40 16.20 -27.33
CA LYS A 110 2.85 16.92 -28.49
C LYS A 110 2.65 16.03 -29.71
N ASP A 111 2.95 14.73 -29.63
CA ASP A 111 2.82 13.80 -30.75
C ASP A 111 1.38 13.31 -30.90
N TYR A 112 0.84 13.43 -32.12
CA TYR A 112 -0.56 13.06 -32.43
C TYR A 112 -0.71 12.33 -33.77
N LEU A 113 0.35 12.27 -34.55
CA LEU A 113 0.32 11.64 -35.86
C LEU A 113 0.59 10.15 -35.71
N TYR A 114 -0.47 9.37 -35.87
CA TYR A 114 -0.40 7.92 -35.93
C TYR A 114 -0.88 7.46 -37.31
N VAL A 115 0.04 6.97 -38.14
CA VAL A 115 -0.29 6.37 -39.44
C VAL A 115 0.48 5.08 -39.56
N SER A 116 -0.26 3.98 -39.64
CA SER A 116 0.27 2.62 -39.73
C SER A 116 -0.65 1.79 -40.61
N ASP A 117 -0.08 0.85 -41.34
CA ASP A 117 -0.78 -0.19 -42.09
C ASP A 117 -1.06 -1.46 -41.24
N ASP A 118 -0.36 -1.61 -40.11
CA ASP A 118 -0.58 -2.67 -39.13
C ASP A 118 -1.81 -2.37 -38.25
N PRO A 119 -2.81 -3.26 -38.18
CA PRO A 119 -3.98 -3.05 -37.35
C PRO A 119 -3.70 -3.02 -35.85
N ASP A 120 -2.68 -3.72 -35.34
CA ASP A 120 -2.41 -3.81 -33.88
C ASP A 120 -1.49 -2.70 -33.36
N SER A 121 -1.08 -1.84 -34.27
CA SER A 121 -0.05 -0.84 -34.04
C SER A 121 -0.46 0.23 -33.01
N PHE A 122 -1.75 0.35 -32.69
CA PHE A 122 -2.27 1.23 -31.63
C PHE A 122 -1.93 0.78 -30.20
N LEU A 123 -1.45 -0.47 -30.02
CA LEU A 123 -0.93 -0.98 -28.75
C LEU A 123 0.51 -0.53 -28.56
N TRP A 124 0.73 0.39 -27.63
CA TRP A 124 2.01 1.08 -27.49
C TRP A 124 2.59 0.93 -26.10
N ILE A 125 3.91 0.81 -26.00
CA ILE A 125 4.68 0.82 -24.76
C ILE A 125 5.38 2.18 -24.68
N PRO A 126 4.83 3.14 -23.92
CA PRO A 126 5.42 4.47 -23.79
C PRO A 126 6.86 4.40 -23.28
N GLY A 127 7.74 5.25 -23.82
CA GLY A 127 9.18 5.26 -23.53
C GLY A 127 9.99 4.23 -24.32
N LYS A 128 9.42 3.06 -24.62
CA LYS A 128 10.06 2.04 -25.47
C LYS A 128 9.83 2.30 -26.95
N ASP A 129 8.57 2.51 -27.33
CA ASP A 129 8.18 2.68 -28.72
C ASP A 129 8.27 4.16 -29.17
N ASN A 130 8.36 5.10 -28.23
CA ASN A 130 8.74 6.51 -28.44
C ASN A 130 9.85 6.99 -27.51
N PRO A 131 11.09 6.53 -27.68
CA PRO A 131 12.20 6.95 -26.81
C PRO A 131 12.46 8.47 -26.88
N LYS A 132 12.13 9.12 -28.00
CA LYS A 132 12.26 10.58 -28.17
C LYS A 132 11.05 11.38 -27.65
N GLY A 133 10.07 10.72 -27.04
CA GLY A 133 8.87 11.37 -26.53
C GLY A 133 9.17 12.38 -25.40
N GLU A 134 10.26 12.15 -24.65
CA GLU A 134 10.72 13.03 -23.57
C GLU A 134 10.91 14.49 -24.02
N GLU A 135 11.52 14.68 -25.19
CA GLU A 135 11.80 16.01 -25.76
C GLU A 135 10.51 16.78 -26.13
N ARG A 136 9.37 16.09 -26.15
CA ARG A 136 8.09 16.59 -26.65
C ARG A 136 6.97 16.54 -25.62
N ILE A 137 7.30 16.38 -24.33
CA ILE A 137 6.31 16.41 -23.25
C ILE A 137 5.55 17.75 -23.25
N SER A 138 4.22 17.68 -23.18
CA SER A 138 3.31 18.83 -23.12
C SER A 138 2.35 18.80 -21.93
N PHE A 139 2.12 17.62 -21.34
CA PHE A 139 1.28 17.49 -20.16
C PHE A 139 1.90 16.47 -19.20
N PHE A 140 2.11 16.88 -17.96
CA PHE A 140 2.70 16.08 -16.90
C PHE A 140 2.08 16.48 -15.55
N SER A 141 2.23 15.63 -14.55
CA SER A 141 1.76 15.89 -13.18
C SER A 141 2.91 16.40 -12.32
N THR A 142 2.67 17.51 -11.61
CA THR A 142 3.50 18.00 -10.49
C THR A 142 2.90 17.59 -9.15
N GLU A 143 3.56 17.89 -8.04
CA GLU A 143 3.00 17.65 -6.70
C GLU A 143 1.73 18.47 -6.47
N GLU A 144 1.65 19.69 -7.00
CA GLU A 144 0.50 20.60 -6.85
C GLU A 144 -0.67 20.27 -7.77
N THR A 145 -0.40 19.59 -8.89
CA THR A 145 -1.42 19.25 -9.91
C THR A 145 -1.83 17.78 -9.89
N SER A 146 -1.10 16.95 -9.14
CA SER A 146 -1.42 15.55 -8.89
C SER A 146 -2.74 15.40 -8.13
N LEU A 147 -3.47 14.32 -8.41
CA LEU A 147 -4.64 13.93 -7.63
C LEU A 147 -4.27 13.21 -6.32
N ASN A 148 -2.99 12.83 -6.15
CA ASN A 148 -2.48 12.25 -4.92
C ASN A 148 -2.14 13.31 -3.88
N VAL A 149 -2.30 12.96 -2.61
CA VAL A 149 -1.92 13.80 -1.45
C VAL A 149 -0.58 13.33 -0.88
N PHE A 150 0.44 14.17 -0.97
CA PHE A 150 1.83 13.81 -0.66
C PHE A 150 2.27 14.06 0.78
N ASP A 151 1.63 14.99 1.48
CA ASP A 151 1.98 15.30 2.87
C ASP A 151 1.32 14.33 3.85
N ARG A 152 2.09 13.83 4.82
CA ARG A 152 1.56 12.94 5.85
C ARG A 152 0.79 13.69 6.91
N VAL A 153 -0.32 13.10 7.36
CA VAL A 153 -1.03 13.63 8.53
C VAL A 153 -0.10 13.56 9.75
N PRO A 154 0.21 14.69 10.41
CA PRO A 154 1.15 14.69 11.53
C PRO A 154 0.69 13.78 12.65
N MET A 155 1.62 12.98 13.19
CA MET A 155 1.34 12.13 14.34
C MET A 155 1.44 12.94 15.63
N PRO A 156 0.38 13.00 16.45
CA PRO A 156 0.46 13.66 17.74
C PRO A 156 1.44 12.92 18.66
N GLU A 157 2.31 13.69 19.30
CA GLU A 157 3.28 13.23 20.28
C GLU A 157 3.22 14.12 21.53
N ILE A 158 3.60 13.56 22.68
CA ILE A 158 3.83 14.35 23.90
C ILE A 158 4.99 15.32 23.65
N GLU A 159 4.83 16.58 24.10
CA GLU A 159 5.85 17.61 23.98
C GLU A 159 7.18 17.15 24.60
N GLY A 160 8.30 17.54 23.98
CA GLY A 160 9.63 17.08 24.36
C GLY A 160 9.98 17.29 25.83
N LYS A 161 9.56 18.42 26.42
CA LYS A 161 9.79 18.72 27.84
C LYS A 161 8.95 17.87 28.79
N GLU A 162 7.78 17.43 28.36
CA GLU A 162 6.87 16.60 29.18
C GLU A 162 7.21 15.12 29.08
N ARG A 163 7.58 14.62 27.88
CA ARG A 163 7.83 13.19 27.67
C ARG A 163 9.04 12.65 28.44
N VAL A 164 10.00 13.51 28.82
CA VAL A 164 11.17 13.11 29.63
C VAL A 164 10.87 12.94 31.12
N LYS A 165 9.69 13.38 31.58
CA LYS A 165 9.31 13.36 33.01
C LYS A 165 8.68 12.04 33.46
N SER A 166 8.30 11.16 32.52
CA SER A 166 7.57 9.93 32.84
C SER A 166 7.84 8.83 31.81
N PHE A 167 7.26 7.65 32.06
CA PHE A 167 7.22 6.54 31.11
C PHE A 167 5.87 6.48 30.35
N ALA A 168 5.14 7.60 30.29
CA ALA A 168 3.92 7.69 29.49
C ALA A 168 4.23 7.44 28.01
N GLU A 169 3.27 6.86 27.29
CA GLU A 169 3.44 6.59 25.86
C GLU A 169 3.65 7.90 25.08
N VAL A 170 4.78 8.01 24.38
CA VAL A 170 5.17 9.26 23.71
C VAL A 170 4.30 9.55 22.49
N VAL A 171 4.00 8.52 21.70
CA VAL A 171 3.21 8.61 20.49
C VAL A 171 1.75 8.41 20.86
N LEU A 172 0.89 9.39 20.60
CA LEU A 172 -0.49 9.39 21.07
C LEU A 172 -1.43 8.60 20.15
N GLY A 173 -1.05 8.37 18.89
CA GLY A 173 -1.89 7.69 17.90
C GLY A 173 -2.84 8.66 17.20
N TYR A 174 -3.39 8.24 16.07
CA TYR A 174 -4.37 9.05 15.34
C TYR A 174 -5.73 8.99 16.03
N ASN A 175 -6.45 10.11 16.01
CA ASN A 175 -7.90 10.07 16.19
C ASN A 175 -8.58 9.60 14.88
N GLU A 176 -9.90 9.42 14.91
CA GLU A 176 -10.64 8.96 13.73
C GLU A 176 -10.45 9.87 12.50
N GLU A 177 -10.67 11.17 12.63
CA GLU A 177 -10.54 12.13 11.51
C GLU A 177 -9.15 12.05 10.85
N GLN A 178 -8.10 12.04 11.67
CA GLN A 178 -6.72 11.92 11.22
C GLN A 178 -6.45 10.58 10.54
N ALA A 179 -6.98 9.48 11.09
CA ALA A 179 -6.83 8.15 10.51
C ALA A 179 -7.55 8.04 9.15
N ARG A 180 -8.76 8.59 9.01
CA ARG A 180 -9.47 8.65 7.72
C ARG A 180 -8.69 9.47 6.70
N ALA A 181 -8.21 10.65 7.10
CA ALA A 181 -7.44 11.54 6.24
C ALA A 181 -6.15 10.87 5.74
N GLU A 182 -5.39 10.23 6.64
CA GLU A 182 -4.15 9.53 6.28
C GLU A 182 -4.41 8.27 5.44
N ALA A 183 -5.46 7.52 5.77
CA ALA A 183 -5.85 6.32 5.02
C ALA A 183 -6.29 6.65 3.58
N SER A 184 -6.98 7.77 3.39
CA SER A 184 -7.47 8.23 2.07
C SER A 184 -6.35 8.58 1.08
N ARG A 185 -5.10 8.71 1.55
CA ARG A 185 -3.93 8.94 0.70
C ARG A 185 -3.47 7.66 -0.02
N CYS A 186 -3.90 6.48 0.43
CA CYS A 186 -3.46 5.20 -0.10
C CYS A 186 -4.06 4.93 -1.50
N ILE A 187 -3.21 4.60 -2.47
CA ILE A 187 -3.61 4.26 -3.85
C ILE A 187 -3.81 2.75 -4.09
N SER A 188 -3.78 1.94 -3.03
CA SER A 188 -4.06 0.49 -3.09
C SER A 188 -3.19 -0.32 -4.06
N CYS A 189 -1.93 0.07 -4.30
CA CYS A 189 -1.04 -0.59 -5.27
C CYS A 189 -0.41 -1.92 -4.82
N GLY A 190 -0.48 -2.28 -3.54
CA GLY A 190 0.03 -3.57 -3.02
C GLY A 190 1.56 -3.72 -2.89
N ILE A 191 2.38 -2.81 -3.41
CA ILE A 191 3.87 -2.90 -3.32
C ILE A 191 4.36 -3.03 -1.87
N CYS A 192 3.67 -2.39 -0.92
CA CYS A 192 3.98 -2.45 0.50
C CYS A 192 3.77 -3.84 1.13
N THR A 193 2.89 -4.67 0.54
CA THR A 193 2.57 -6.03 1.00
C THR A 193 3.75 -6.97 0.78
N GLU A 194 4.41 -6.90 -0.38
CA GLU A 194 5.53 -7.78 -0.74
C GLU A 194 6.76 -7.65 0.18
N VAL A 195 6.99 -6.45 0.72
CA VAL A 195 8.12 -6.21 1.65
C VAL A 195 7.75 -6.41 3.11
N CYS A 196 6.47 -6.58 3.41
CA CYS A 196 6.02 -6.91 4.74
C CYS A 196 6.39 -8.38 5.01
N PRO A 197 7.16 -8.70 6.07
CA PRO A 197 7.53 -10.09 6.34
C PRO A 197 6.32 -11.04 6.53
N GLU A 198 5.18 -10.48 6.90
CA GLU A 198 3.92 -11.20 7.10
C GLU A 198 2.99 -11.14 5.88
N HIS A 199 3.40 -10.45 4.80
CA HIS A 199 2.57 -10.23 3.61
C HIS A 199 1.15 -9.75 3.93
N MET A 200 1.05 -8.81 4.89
CA MET A 200 -0.23 -8.30 5.37
C MET A 200 -1.09 -7.67 4.26
N HIS A 201 -2.41 -7.75 4.40
CA HIS A 201 -3.40 -7.11 3.52
C HIS A 201 -3.47 -5.59 3.73
N ILE A 202 -2.35 -4.90 3.45
CA ILE A 202 -2.14 -3.48 3.77
C ILE A 202 -3.12 -2.57 3.06
N PRO A 203 -3.27 -2.62 1.72
CA PRO A 203 -4.29 -1.85 1.03
C PRO A 203 -5.69 -2.05 1.61
N GLU A 204 -6.06 -3.30 1.91
CA GLU A 204 -7.42 -3.69 2.27
C GLU A 204 -7.82 -3.13 3.64
N TYR A 205 -6.99 -3.28 4.67
CA TYR A 205 -7.33 -2.69 5.97
C TYR A 205 -7.25 -1.16 5.95
N ILE A 206 -6.37 -0.57 5.12
CA ILE A 206 -6.32 0.90 4.97
C ILE A 206 -7.58 1.41 4.29
N ASN A 207 -8.09 0.72 3.27
CA ASN A 207 -9.35 1.07 2.63
C ASN A 207 -10.54 0.90 3.58
N ALA A 208 -10.53 -0.12 4.42
CA ALA A 208 -11.53 -0.30 5.47
C ALA A 208 -11.50 0.88 6.46
N ILE A 209 -10.31 1.33 6.89
CA ILE A 209 -10.16 2.56 7.70
C ILE A 209 -10.70 3.77 6.92
N ALA A 210 -10.30 3.99 5.67
CA ALA A 210 -10.73 5.16 4.90
C ALA A 210 -12.26 5.25 4.72
N THR A 211 -12.93 4.10 4.63
CA THR A 211 -14.39 3.99 4.44
C THR A 211 -15.19 3.94 5.74
N GLY A 212 -14.54 4.05 6.91
CA GLY A 212 -15.21 4.02 8.21
C GLY A 212 -15.55 2.61 8.73
N ASN A 213 -15.02 1.56 8.10
CA ASN A 213 -15.26 0.17 8.45
C ASN A 213 -14.17 -0.37 9.39
N ASP A 214 -14.01 0.22 10.58
CA ASP A 214 -12.90 -0.13 11.49
C ASP A 214 -12.90 -1.59 11.95
N LYS A 215 -14.08 -2.17 12.16
CA LYS A 215 -14.21 -3.60 12.52
C LYS A 215 -13.64 -4.49 11.42
N ASP A 216 -13.85 -4.14 10.15
CA ASP A 216 -13.28 -4.86 9.03
C ASP A 216 -11.76 -4.68 8.96
N ALA A 217 -11.26 -3.47 9.22
CA ALA A 217 -9.83 -3.23 9.30
C ALA A 217 -9.16 -4.13 10.35
N VAL A 218 -9.74 -4.24 11.55
CA VAL A 218 -9.28 -5.16 12.60
C VAL A 218 -9.29 -6.61 12.12
N ARG A 219 -10.42 -7.07 11.55
CA ARG A 219 -10.55 -8.45 11.04
C ARG A 219 -9.50 -8.78 9.98
N ILE A 220 -9.31 -7.90 9.00
CA ILE A 220 -8.32 -8.05 7.91
C ILE A 220 -6.90 -8.10 8.48
N ILE A 221 -6.59 -7.27 9.48
CA ILE A 221 -5.27 -7.26 10.13
C ILE A 221 -4.99 -8.59 10.86
N TYR A 222 -5.99 -9.16 11.52
CA TYR A 222 -5.84 -10.42 12.29
C TYR A 222 -5.80 -11.68 11.42
N ASP A 223 -6.06 -11.58 10.11
CA ASP A 223 -6.01 -12.71 9.18
C ASP A 223 -4.59 -13.32 9.12
N ASN A 224 -3.57 -12.46 9.05
CA ASN A 224 -2.16 -12.87 9.02
C ASN A 224 -1.31 -12.32 10.16
N ASN A 225 -1.83 -11.45 11.04
CA ASN A 225 -1.04 -10.93 12.16
C ASN A 225 -1.73 -11.12 13.52
N PRO A 226 -1.32 -12.10 14.34
CA PRO A 226 -1.89 -12.32 15.66
C PRO A 226 -1.37 -11.37 16.75
N LEU A 227 -0.35 -10.57 16.45
CA LEU A 227 0.19 -9.55 17.36
C LEU A 227 0.22 -8.16 16.69
N PRO A 228 -0.93 -7.66 16.20
CA PRO A 228 -0.93 -6.53 15.31
C PRO A 228 -0.73 -5.20 16.03
N GLU A 229 -1.17 -5.05 17.27
CA GLU A 229 -0.96 -3.81 18.05
C GLU A 229 0.50 -3.65 18.45
N MET A 230 1.19 -4.77 18.74
CA MET A 230 2.65 -4.78 18.86
C MET A 230 3.27 -4.23 17.58
N CYS A 231 2.88 -4.77 16.43
CA CYS A 231 3.37 -4.32 15.13
C CYS A 231 2.99 -2.85 14.82
N GLY A 232 1.84 -2.36 15.27
CA GLY A 232 1.42 -0.96 15.16
C GLY A 232 2.26 0.02 15.98
N LYS A 233 2.92 -0.45 17.05
CA LYS A 233 3.75 0.39 17.93
C LYS A 233 5.24 0.24 17.69
N VAL A 234 5.74 -0.99 17.45
CA VAL A 234 7.20 -1.26 17.48
C VAL A 234 7.81 -1.63 16.13
N CYS A 235 7.01 -1.96 15.11
CA CYS A 235 7.52 -2.37 13.80
C CYS A 235 8.47 -1.33 13.19
N THR A 236 9.48 -1.81 12.47
CA THR A 236 10.44 -0.99 11.70
C THR A 236 9.90 -0.51 10.36
N ARG A 237 8.63 -0.81 10.05
CA ARG A 237 7.83 -0.23 8.95
C ARG A 237 8.48 -0.30 7.56
N ARG A 238 9.05 -1.46 7.21
CA ARG A 238 9.65 -1.71 5.87
C ARG A 238 8.68 -1.49 4.71
N CYS A 239 7.39 -1.67 4.97
CA CYS A 239 6.30 -1.34 4.05
C CYS A 239 6.25 0.15 3.67
N GLU A 240 6.64 1.06 4.58
CA GLU A 240 6.69 2.50 4.31
C GLU A 240 7.94 2.87 3.47
N ASP A 241 9.00 2.06 3.50
CA ASP A 241 10.24 2.34 2.73
C ASP A 241 10.00 2.32 1.21
N VAL A 242 9.04 1.52 0.75
CA VAL A 242 8.71 1.25 -0.67
C VAL A 242 7.35 1.81 -1.10
N CYS A 243 6.70 2.61 -0.24
CA CYS A 243 5.40 3.15 -0.56
C CYS A 243 5.47 4.02 -1.82
N ALA A 244 4.58 3.77 -2.79
CA ALA A 244 4.54 4.51 -4.06
C ALA A 244 4.43 6.04 -3.88
N ILE A 245 3.71 6.52 -2.86
CA ILE A 245 3.54 7.95 -2.58
C ILE A 245 4.85 8.63 -2.14
N LYS A 246 5.80 7.87 -1.57
CA LYS A 246 7.09 8.39 -1.11
C LYS A 246 7.96 8.95 -2.24
N HIS A 247 7.71 8.58 -3.50
CA HIS A 247 8.52 9.04 -4.63
C HIS A 247 8.47 10.56 -4.84
N ARG A 248 7.36 11.21 -4.47
CA ARG A 248 7.16 12.66 -4.56
C ARG A 248 6.64 13.27 -3.24
N GLY A 249 6.85 12.58 -2.11
CA GLY A 249 6.24 12.97 -0.85
C GLY A 249 6.58 12.07 0.32
N GLU A 250 5.72 12.05 1.33
CA GLU A 250 5.87 11.19 2.49
C GLU A 250 5.08 9.88 2.34
N PRO A 251 5.62 8.73 2.78
CA PRO A 251 4.91 7.46 2.66
C PRO A 251 3.62 7.48 3.46
N ILE A 252 2.68 6.60 3.12
CA ILE A 252 1.51 6.32 3.96
C ILE A 252 2.00 5.84 5.33
N ALA A 253 1.40 6.33 6.41
CA ALA A 253 1.71 5.95 7.78
C ALA A 253 1.11 4.58 8.15
N ILE A 254 1.47 3.55 7.39
CA ILE A 254 0.93 2.18 7.47
C ILE A 254 1.00 1.64 8.90
N ARG A 255 2.14 1.84 9.59
CA ARG A 255 2.30 1.37 10.97
C ARG A 255 1.29 2.03 11.91
N TRP A 256 1.05 3.33 11.74
CA TRP A 256 0.16 4.09 12.61
C TRP A 256 -1.32 3.86 12.29
N LEU A 257 -1.67 3.66 11.03
CA LEU A 257 -3.01 3.22 10.63
C LEU A 257 -3.34 1.83 11.21
N LYS A 258 -2.37 0.91 11.19
CA LYS A 258 -2.51 -0.39 11.88
C LYS A 258 -2.75 -0.21 13.38
N ARG A 259 -1.95 0.64 14.03
CA ARG A 259 -2.14 0.96 15.46
C ARG A 259 -3.56 1.47 15.72
N TYR A 260 -3.99 2.49 14.97
CA TYR A 260 -5.33 3.05 15.07
C TYR A 260 -6.40 1.97 15.01
N ALA A 261 -6.40 1.14 13.95
CA ALA A 261 -7.38 0.07 13.80
C ALA A 261 -7.34 -0.90 14.98
N THR A 262 -6.16 -1.33 15.44
CA THR A 262 -6.07 -2.27 16.57
C THR A 262 -6.46 -1.66 17.92
N GLU A 263 -6.38 -0.34 18.07
CA GLU A 263 -6.77 0.38 19.29
C GLU A 263 -8.28 0.63 19.36
N THR A 264 -9.01 0.62 18.22
CA THR A 264 -10.49 0.67 18.25
C THR A 264 -11.11 -0.56 18.89
N ALA A 265 -10.40 -1.70 18.89
CA ALA A 265 -10.74 -2.88 19.68
C ALA A 265 -10.14 -2.76 21.08
N GLU A 266 -10.82 -2.06 21.98
CA GLU A 266 -10.30 -1.65 23.29
C GLU A 266 -9.93 -2.83 24.21
N THR A 267 -10.63 -3.96 24.09
CA THR A 267 -10.45 -5.12 24.97
C THR A 267 -10.24 -6.42 24.17
N ALA A 268 -9.71 -7.45 24.84
CA ALA A 268 -9.59 -8.79 24.29
C ALA A 268 -10.95 -9.39 23.91
N GLY A 269 -12.00 -9.09 24.68
CA GLY A 269 -13.38 -9.52 24.39
C GLY A 269 -13.94 -8.90 23.11
N ILE A 270 -13.76 -7.59 22.93
CA ILE A 270 -14.13 -6.88 21.69
C ILE A 270 -13.32 -7.41 20.51
N THR A 271 -12.02 -7.65 20.70
CA THR A 271 -11.16 -8.26 19.67
C THR A 271 -11.71 -9.62 19.25
N ARG A 272 -12.08 -10.48 20.21
CA ARG A 272 -12.69 -11.78 19.93
C ARG A 272 -14.01 -11.67 19.17
N GLU A 273 -14.88 -10.73 19.55
CA GLU A 273 -16.15 -10.50 18.87
C GLU A 273 -15.96 -10.05 17.41
N ILE A 274 -15.02 -9.14 17.17
CA ILE A 274 -14.76 -8.58 15.83
C ILE A 274 -14.06 -9.61 14.94
N VAL A 275 -12.99 -10.23 15.44
CA VAL A 275 -12.19 -11.18 14.65
C VAL A 275 -12.96 -12.47 14.44
N ASN A 276 -13.68 -12.94 15.48
CA ASN A 276 -14.50 -14.14 15.51
C ASN A 276 -13.91 -15.29 14.65
N PRO A 277 -12.69 -15.76 14.97
CA PRO A 277 -11.98 -16.67 14.09
C PRO A 277 -12.68 -18.03 14.06
N GLU A 278 -12.65 -18.70 12.91
CA GLU A 278 -13.10 -20.08 12.79
C GLU A 278 -12.12 -20.99 13.53
N ILE A 279 -12.59 -21.59 14.63
CA ILE A 279 -11.83 -22.59 15.39
C ILE A 279 -12.30 -23.96 14.92
N ARG A 280 -11.39 -24.75 14.35
CA ARG A 280 -11.69 -26.12 13.91
C ARG A 280 -12.00 -27.02 15.09
N GLU A 281 -12.81 -28.05 14.83
CA GLU A 281 -13.14 -29.08 15.81
C GLU A 281 -11.88 -29.69 16.45
N PRO A 282 -11.92 -30.02 17.75
CA PRO A 282 -10.79 -30.62 18.45
C PRO A 282 -10.30 -31.88 17.73
N ASN A 283 -9.02 -31.88 17.34
CA ASN A 283 -8.41 -32.99 16.60
C ASN A 283 -7.81 -34.07 17.52
N GLY A 284 -7.92 -33.90 18.83
CA GLY A 284 -7.44 -34.82 19.87
C GLY A 284 -5.92 -34.78 20.11
N LYS A 285 -5.16 -33.96 19.37
CA LYS A 285 -3.71 -33.85 19.51
C LYS A 285 -3.31 -32.69 20.41
N LYS A 286 -2.22 -32.88 21.16
CA LYS A 286 -1.67 -31.94 22.14
C LYS A 286 -0.34 -31.36 21.66
N ILE A 287 -0.17 -30.05 21.80
CA ILE A 287 1.06 -29.36 21.42
C ILE A 287 1.63 -28.62 22.62
N GLY A 288 2.88 -28.92 22.94
CA GLY A 288 3.67 -28.17 23.93
C GLY A 288 4.45 -27.04 23.26
N ILE A 289 4.43 -25.85 23.85
CA ILE A 289 5.20 -24.70 23.36
C ILE A 289 6.10 -24.21 24.49
N VAL A 290 7.41 -24.09 24.26
CA VAL A 290 8.37 -23.61 25.26
C VAL A 290 8.75 -22.17 24.96
N GLY A 291 8.32 -21.24 25.82
CA GLY A 291 8.53 -19.79 25.70
C GLY A 291 7.30 -19.07 25.12
N ALA A 292 6.85 -18.03 25.84
CA ALA A 292 5.70 -17.21 25.47
C ALA A 292 6.11 -15.88 24.81
N GLY A 293 7.21 -15.86 24.04
CA GLY A 293 7.56 -14.71 23.20
C GLY A 293 6.66 -14.57 21.97
N PRO A 294 6.87 -13.57 21.10
CA PRO A 294 6.06 -13.37 19.90
C PRO A 294 5.94 -14.61 19.01
N SER A 295 7.04 -15.36 18.88
CA SER A 295 7.10 -16.64 18.15
C SER A 295 6.19 -17.72 18.76
N GLY A 296 6.30 -17.96 20.08
CA GLY A 296 5.47 -18.95 20.76
C GLY A 296 3.99 -18.59 20.80
N LEU A 297 3.67 -17.30 21.02
CA LEU A 297 2.30 -16.79 20.99
C LEU A 297 1.66 -16.94 19.60
N THR A 298 2.41 -16.63 18.54
CA THR A 298 1.96 -16.78 17.14
C THR A 298 1.73 -18.25 16.78
N ALA A 299 2.67 -19.13 17.14
CA ALA A 299 2.51 -20.56 16.93
C ALA A 299 1.27 -21.09 17.68
N ALA A 300 1.08 -20.66 18.92
CA ALA A 300 -0.06 -21.07 19.73
C ALA A 300 -1.39 -20.63 19.13
N TYR A 301 -1.47 -19.39 18.66
CA TYR A 301 -2.65 -18.85 17.98
C TYR A 301 -3.07 -19.72 16.80
N TYR A 302 -2.15 -19.93 15.84
CA TYR A 302 -2.45 -20.67 14.63
C TYR A 302 -2.71 -22.17 14.85
N LEU A 303 -2.12 -22.77 15.90
CA LEU A 303 -2.38 -24.15 16.28
C LEU A 303 -3.73 -24.30 16.97
N ALA A 304 -4.10 -23.37 17.86
CA ALA A 304 -5.40 -23.38 18.51
C ALA A 304 -6.55 -23.25 17.49
N LEU A 305 -6.42 -22.37 16.50
CA LEU A 305 -7.41 -22.26 15.40
C LEU A 305 -7.58 -23.56 14.59
N ARG A 306 -6.55 -24.43 14.58
CA ARG A 306 -6.58 -25.73 13.90
C ARG A 306 -7.10 -26.87 14.78
N GLY A 307 -7.64 -26.57 15.97
CA GLY A 307 -8.26 -27.54 16.87
C GLY A 307 -7.27 -28.35 17.71
N TYR A 308 -6.02 -27.91 17.83
CA TYR A 308 -5.02 -28.54 18.71
C TYR A 308 -5.19 -28.07 20.17
N ASP A 309 -4.95 -28.95 21.14
CA ASP A 309 -4.85 -28.57 22.56
C ASP A 309 -3.44 -28.03 22.85
N VAL A 310 -3.33 -26.70 22.92
CA VAL A 310 -2.04 -26.00 23.02
C VAL A 310 -1.76 -25.53 24.45
N THR A 311 -0.59 -25.91 24.98
CA THR A 311 -0.09 -25.41 26.26
C THR A 311 1.29 -24.76 26.08
N ILE A 312 1.41 -23.49 26.46
CA ILE A 312 2.67 -22.75 26.51
C ILE A 312 3.28 -22.86 27.92
N TYR A 313 4.58 -23.12 28.02
CA TYR A 313 5.36 -23.08 29.24
C TYR A 313 6.28 -21.86 29.22
N GLU A 314 6.06 -20.92 30.13
CA GLU A 314 6.79 -19.66 30.23
C GLU A 314 7.56 -19.57 31.55
N ALA A 315 8.85 -19.28 31.46
CA ALA A 315 9.72 -19.21 32.63
C ALA A 315 9.40 -18.03 33.55
N ASN A 316 8.87 -16.93 33.00
CA ASN A 316 8.56 -15.72 33.75
C ASN A 316 7.09 -15.63 34.17
N ALA A 317 6.77 -14.59 34.94
CA ALA A 317 5.42 -14.32 35.44
C ALA A 317 4.45 -13.76 34.39
N LYS A 318 4.95 -13.25 33.26
CA LYS A 318 4.17 -12.70 32.15
C LYS A 318 4.65 -13.24 30.81
N ALA A 319 3.73 -13.36 29.86
CA ALA A 319 4.02 -13.67 28.47
C ALA A 319 4.51 -12.43 27.71
N GLY A 320 5.09 -12.64 26.54
CA GLY A 320 5.64 -11.61 25.65
C GLY A 320 7.16 -11.68 25.47
N GLY A 321 7.88 -12.38 26.34
CA GLY A 321 9.34 -12.51 26.23
C GLY A 321 10.03 -11.13 26.14
N ALA A 322 10.92 -10.95 25.16
CA ALA A 322 11.67 -9.71 25.00
C ALA A 322 10.79 -8.46 24.79
N THR A 323 9.57 -8.60 24.26
CA THR A 323 8.67 -7.45 24.09
C THR A 323 8.07 -6.98 25.40
N MET A 324 7.82 -7.90 26.35
CA MET A 324 7.32 -7.60 27.69
C MET A 324 8.41 -7.05 28.61
N TYR A 325 9.60 -7.65 28.55
CA TYR A 325 10.68 -7.36 29.51
C TYR A 325 11.77 -6.42 28.98
N GLY A 326 11.82 -6.17 27.67
CA GLY A 326 12.85 -5.34 27.03
C GLY A 326 12.36 -4.00 26.53
N ILE A 327 11.17 -3.94 25.92
CA ILE A 327 10.68 -2.70 25.31
C ILE A 327 10.12 -1.77 26.40
N PRO A 328 10.59 -0.51 26.50
CA PRO A 328 10.10 0.41 27.52
C PRO A 328 8.62 0.80 27.34
N LYS A 329 7.92 1.03 28.46
CA LYS A 329 6.49 1.38 28.49
C LYS A 329 6.13 2.62 27.65
N TYR A 330 7.01 3.61 27.60
CA TYR A 330 6.80 4.83 26.82
C TYR A 330 6.73 4.58 25.30
N ARG A 331 7.16 3.39 24.86
CA ARG A 331 7.14 2.94 23.46
C ARG A 331 6.11 1.84 23.23
N PHE A 332 5.95 0.92 24.18
CA PHE A 332 4.97 -0.15 24.10
C PHE A 332 4.38 -0.40 25.50
N PRO A 333 3.15 0.09 25.77
CA PRO A 333 2.48 -0.14 27.03
C PRO A 333 2.27 -1.63 27.28
N ILE A 334 2.30 -2.03 28.56
CA ILE A 334 2.14 -3.43 28.95
C ILE A 334 0.71 -3.90 28.67
N GLU A 335 -0.25 -3.00 28.89
CA GLU A 335 -1.68 -3.19 28.70
C GLU A 335 -2.00 -3.57 27.24
N SER A 336 -1.30 -2.96 26.28
CA SER A 336 -1.40 -3.31 24.85
C SER A 336 -0.98 -4.76 24.55
N LEU A 337 0.03 -5.27 25.26
CA LEU A 337 0.50 -6.64 25.08
C LEU A 337 -0.38 -7.64 25.84
N ASP A 338 -0.75 -7.31 27.09
CA ASP A 338 -1.64 -8.11 27.91
C ASP A 338 -2.99 -8.33 27.19
N LYS A 339 -3.56 -7.30 26.54
CA LYS A 339 -4.78 -7.43 25.70
C LYS A 339 -4.67 -8.51 24.61
N GLN A 340 -3.55 -8.55 23.89
CA GLN A 340 -3.33 -9.52 22.81
C GLN A 340 -3.11 -10.94 23.37
N ILE A 341 -2.41 -11.05 24.51
CA ILE A 341 -2.24 -12.33 25.21
C ILE A 341 -3.59 -12.87 25.69
N GLU A 342 -4.42 -12.03 26.30
CA GLU A 342 -5.76 -12.38 26.75
C GLU A 342 -6.65 -12.82 25.58
N TYR A 343 -6.54 -12.16 24.42
CA TYR A 343 -7.23 -12.60 23.21
C TYR A 343 -6.79 -14.00 22.77
N ILE A 344 -5.48 -14.28 22.78
CA ILE A 344 -4.93 -15.60 22.47
C ILE A 344 -5.37 -16.66 23.50
N GLN A 345 -5.48 -16.31 24.79
CA GLN A 345 -6.02 -17.22 25.79
C GLN A 345 -7.53 -17.48 25.57
N SER A 346 -8.28 -16.47 25.13
CA SER A 346 -9.71 -16.59 24.86
C SER A 346 -10.04 -17.63 23.79
N ILE A 347 -9.14 -17.87 22.82
CA ILE A 347 -9.29 -18.89 21.77
C ILE A 347 -8.88 -20.30 22.23
N GLY A 348 -8.56 -20.48 23.51
CA GLY A 348 -8.32 -21.80 24.12
C GLY A 348 -6.85 -22.12 24.41
N VAL A 349 -5.91 -21.21 24.17
CA VAL A 349 -4.49 -21.40 24.50
C VAL A 349 -4.27 -21.34 26.01
N LYS A 350 -3.62 -22.37 26.56
CA LYS A 350 -3.24 -22.42 27.98
C LYS A 350 -1.81 -21.92 28.14
N ILE A 351 -1.55 -21.12 29.19
CA ILE A 351 -0.20 -20.62 29.49
C ILE A 351 0.14 -20.94 30.94
N ASN A 352 1.18 -21.75 31.13
CA ASN A 352 1.75 -22.08 32.42
C ASN A 352 2.93 -21.14 32.70
N PHE A 353 2.66 -20.08 33.45
CA PHE A 353 3.67 -19.12 33.89
C PHE A 353 4.58 -19.70 34.97
N ASN A 354 5.70 -19.02 35.24
CA ASN A 354 6.69 -19.38 36.26
C ASN A 354 7.17 -20.84 36.15
N THR A 355 7.26 -21.36 34.92
CA THR A 355 7.63 -22.74 34.63
C THR A 355 8.83 -22.77 33.69
N LYS A 356 10.04 -22.91 34.25
CA LYS A 356 11.28 -23.00 33.48
C LYS A 356 11.54 -24.45 33.07
N VAL A 357 11.35 -24.74 31.79
CA VAL A 357 11.67 -26.04 31.19
C VAL A 357 13.17 -26.34 31.35
N GLY A 358 13.46 -27.57 31.80
CA GLY A 358 14.80 -28.03 32.19
C GLY A 358 15.14 -27.81 33.68
N LYS A 359 14.32 -27.05 34.43
CA LYS A 359 14.46 -26.90 35.89
C LYS A 359 13.20 -27.35 36.63
N ASP A 360 12.08 -26.70 36.36
CA ASP A 360 10.81 -26.93 37.06
C ASP A 360 10.02 -28.10 36.44
N ILE A 361 10.12 -28.25 35.12
CA ILE A 361 9.59 -29.40 34.36
C ILE A 361 10.68 -29.92 33.43
N LYS A 362 10.82 -31.25 33.34
CA LYS A 362 11.77 -31.87 32.41
C LYS A 362 11.25 -31.80 30.98
N PHE A 363 12.14 -31.56 30.02
CA PHE A 363 11.75 -31.52 28.60
C PHE A 363 11.16 -32.86 28.15
N GLU A 364 11.70 -33.98 28.62
CA GLU A 364 11.24 -35.32 28.30
C GLU A 364 9.78 -35.56 28.72
N GLU A 365 9.32 -34.89 29.77
CA GLU A 365 7.92 -34.98 30.22
C GLU A 365 6.98 -34.28 29.24
N ILE A 366 7.34 -33.07 28.79
CA ILE A 366 6.58 -32.33 27.78
C ILE A 366 6.54 -33.12 26.47
N TYR A 367 7.70 -33.65 26.06
CA TYR A 367 7.84 -34.41 24.82
C TYR A 367 7.06 -35.73 24.83
N LYS A 368 6.93 -36.40 25.98
CA LYS A 368 6.10 -37.62 26.11
C LYS A 368 4.59 -37.32 26.16
N ASN A 369 4.22 -36.16 26.70
CA ASN A 369 2.81 -35.79 26.92
C ASN A 369 2.20 -34.96 25.78
N SER A 370 2.99 -34.60 24.76
CA SER A 370 2.58 -33.82 23.60
C SER A 370 2.90 -34.56 22.31
N ASP A 371 2.04 -34.44 21.30
CA ASP A 371 2.28 -35.00 19.96
C ASP A 371 3.38 -34.24 19.21
N ALA A 372 3.58 -32.96 19.54
CA ALA A 372 4.70 -32.16 19.06
C ALA A 372 5.09 -31.09 20.08
N VAL A 373 6.33 -30.59 19.96
CA VAL A 373 6.86 -29.50 20.78
C VAL A 373 7.46 -28.41 19.91
N PHE A 374 7.08 -27.16 20.16
CA PHE A 374 7.69 -25.98 19.54
C PHE A 374 8.60 -25.26 20.53
N MET A 375 9.81 -24.89 20.09
CA MET A 375 10.81 -24.20 20.91
C MET A 375 10.91 -22.73 20.51
N GLY A 376 10.35 -21.84 21.34
CA GLY A 376 10.30 -20.39 21.15
C GLY A 376 11.03 -19.60 22.24
N VAL A 377 12.15 -20.12 22.74
CA VAL A 377 12.87 -19.57 23.92
C VAL A 377 13.65 -18.27 23.65
N GLY A 378 13.77 -17.88 22.38
CA GLY A 378 14.52 -16.69 21.97
C GLY A 378 16.02 -16.80 22.25
N LEU A 379 16.70 -15.64 22.27
CA LEU A 379 18.13 -15.53 22.58
C LEU A 379 18.29 -14.73 23.88
N ALA A 380 18.15 -15.40 25.02
CA ALA A 380 18.61 -14.86 26.29
C ALA A 380 20.10 -15.19 26.46
N LYS A 381 20.90 -14.29 27.05
CA LYS A 381 22.33 -14.52 27.31
C LYS A 381 22.54 -15.91 27.94
N ALA A 382 23.46 -16.68 27.33
CA ALA A 382 23.97 -17.95 27.84
C ALA A 382 24.63 -17.78 29.20
#